data_AF-A0A9E4KR70-F1
#
_entry.id   AF-A0A9E4KR70-F1
#
_cell.length_a   1.000
_cell.length_b   1.000
_cell.length_c   1.000
_cell.angle_alpha   90.00
_cell.angle_beta   90.00
_cell.angle_gamma   90.00
#
_symmetry.space_group_name_H-M   'P 1'
#
loop_
_entity.id
_entity.type
_entity.pdbx_description
1 polymer ?
#
loop_
_entity_poly.entity_id
_entity_poly.type
_entity_poly.pdbx_seq_one_letter_code
_entity_poly.pdbx_strand_id
1 'polypeptide(L)'
;MPRALSKATRSIGEDHLASMVLSADGLPAEMSDFQTSKDSYLDNATMAEHGFPGSTTGEVDATGRITGYIREYATPSSVEDVVPGDNLMAATVVHLFQEEDQVSLWIANQFLGEFQRAVRKDLGRGQQIVKAEPASVKGFSDEAVALCTVQSAAAGLVASTIVDFRIGRLLGVAYVVTMGEDQSLDLAQTLGLRLEERMIRVVLGAA
;
A
#
# COMPACT_ATOMS: atom_id res chain seq x y z
N MET A 1 23.26 -5.65 6.85
CA MET A 1 22.43 -6.03 5.69
C MET A 1 21.81 -4.85 4.95
N PRO A 2 21.21 -3.81 5.59
CA PRO A 2 20.45 -2.76 4.89
C PRO A 2 21.24 -2.05 3.78
N ARG A 3 22.52 -1.73 4.03
CA ARG A 3 23.38 -1.01 3.08
C ARG A 3 23.73 -1.78 1.79
N ALA A 4 23.71 -3.11 1.82
CA ALA A 4 23.96 -3.92 0.63
C ALA A 4 22.68 -4.02 -0.23
N LEU A 5 21.54 -4.20 0.43
CA LEU A 5 20.23 -4.25 -0.21
C LEU A 5 19.86 -2.89 -0.84
N SER A 6 20.14 -1.79 -0.13
CA SER A 6 20.00 -0.42 -0.66
C SER A 6 20.80 -0.22 -1.95
N LYS A 7 22.07 -0.64 -2.00
CA LYS A 7 22.87 -0.58 -3.23
C LYS A 7 22.28 -1.43 -4.37
N ALA A 8 21.78 -2.62 -4.05
CA ALA A 8 21.17 -3.50 -5.05
C ALA A 8 19.91 -2.88 -5.67
N THR A 9 19.14 -2.09 -4.93
CA THR A 9 17.95 -1.41 -5.49
C THR A 9 18.26 -0.40 -6.61
N ARG A 10 19.54 -0.02 -6.80
CA ARG A 10 19.96 0.86 -7.90
C ARG A 10 19.89 0.21 -9.28
N SER A 11 19.90 -1.12 -9.38
CA SER A 11 19.71 -1.82 -10.65
C SER A 11 18.25 -1.96 -11.05
N ILE A 12 17.31 -1.64 -10.16
CA ILE A 12 15.88 -1.80 -10.39
C ILE A 12 15.34 -0.64 -11.21
N GLY A 13 14.84 -0.95 -12.40
CA GLY A 13 14.09 -0.04 -13.26
C GLY A 13 12.58 -0.24 -13.16
N GLU A 14 11.82 0.57 -13.91
CA GLU A 14 10.36 0.51 -13.96
C GLU A 14 9.84 -0.85 -14.44
N ASP A 15 10.57 -1.46 -15.38
CA ASP A 15 10.32 -2.79 -15.97
C ASP A 15 10.33 -3.93 -14.95
N HIS A 16 10.94 -3.73 -13.78
CA HIS A 16 10.99 -4.73 -12.73
C HIS A 16 9.76 -4.70 -11.82
N LEU A 17 9.04 -3.57 -11.73
CA LEU A 17 8.05 -3.33 -10.67
C LEU A 17 6.87 -4.32 -10.73
N ALA A 18 6.41 -4.67 -11.93
CA ALA A 18 5.33 -5.64 -12.12
C ALA A 18 5.66 -7.04 -11.57
N SER A 19 6.95 -7.40 -11.52
CA SER A 19 7.42 -8.67 -10.97
C SER A 19 7.55 -8.65 -9.45
N MET A 20 7.58 -7.46 -8.84
CA MET A 20 7.79 -7.27 -7.41
C MET A 20 6.52 -7.31 -6.59
N VAL A 21 5.38 -6.91 -7.15
CA VAL A 21 4.07 -7.07 -6.51
C VAL A 21 3.70 -8.56 -6.40
N LEU A 22 2.92 -8.91 -5.38
CA LEU A 22 2.49 -10.29 -5.20
C LEU A 22 1.55 -10.69 -6.34
N SER A 23 1.65 -11.92 -6.82
CA SER A 23 0.61 -12.61 -7.59
C SER A 23 -0.38 -13.31 -6.64
N ALA A 24 -1.50 -13.81 -7.16
CA ALA A 24 -2.58 -14.39 -6.34
C ALA A 24 -2.10 -15.57 -5.47
N ASP A 25 -1.15 -16.37 -5.96
CA ASP A 25 -0.49 -17.46 -5.22
C ASP A 25 0.41 -16.96 -4.06
N GLY A 26 0.79 -15.68 -4.09
CA GLY A 26 1.50 -15.02 -3.01
C GLY A 26 0.61 -14.54 -1.86
N LEU A 27 -0.71 -14.53 -2.03
CA LEU A 27 -1.63 -14.05 -1.00
C LEU A 27 -1.67 -14.95 0.25
N PRO A 28 -2.02 -14.40 1.43
CA PRO A 28 -2.35 -15.20 2.62
C PRO A 28 -3.53 -16.15 2.36
N ALA A 29 -3.62 -17.23 3.14
CA ALA A 29 -4.66 -18.25 2.95
C ALA A 29 -6.08 -17.69 3.12
N GLU A 30 -6.21 -16.69 3.97
CA GLU A 30 -7.42 -15.90 4.25
C GLU A 30 -7.96 -15.16 3.03
N MET A 31 -7.15 -15.02 1.97
CA MET A 31 -7.49 -14.31 0.73
C MET A 31 -7.31 -15.22 -0.50
N SER A 32 -7.33 -16.54 -0.30
CA SER A 32 -7.05 -17.52 -1.37
C SER A 32 -8.10 -17.57 -2.48
N ASP A 33 -9.30 -17.05 -2.23
CA ASP A 33 -10.41 -16.93 -3.18
C ASP A 33 -10.50 -15.54 -3.83
N PHE A 34 -9.66 -14.59 -3.43
CA PHE A 34 -9.68 -13.24 -3.98
C PHE A 34 -9.24 -13.25 -5.44
N GLN A 35 -9.86 -12.37 -6.24
CA GLN A 35 -9.60 -12.24 -7.66
C GLN A 35 -8.92 -10.91 -7.97
N THR A 36 -7.99 -10.91 -8.92
CA THR A 36 -7.33 -9.67 -9.37
C THR A 36 -8.36 -8.69 -9.92
N SER A 37 -8.51 -7.54 -9.26
CA SER A 37 -9.39 -6.43 -9.68
C SER A 37 -8.62 -5.37 -10.47
N LYS A 38 -7.33 -5.19 -10.17
CA LYS A 38 -6.46 -4.22 -10.84
C LYS A 38 -5.04 -4.77 -10.96
N ASP A 39 -4.43 -4.54 -12.10
CA ASP A 39 -3.03 -4.89 -12.36
C ASP A 39 -2.45 -3.86 -13.34
N SER A 40 -1.80 -2.82 -12.81
CA SER A 40 -1.41 -1.68 -13.65
C SER A 40 -0.24 -0.89 -13.08
N TYR A 41 0.43 -0.16 -13.98
CA TYR A 41 1.28 0.94 -13.56
C TYR A 41 0.47 2.02 -12.84
N LEU A 42 1.18 2.74 -11.98
CA LEU A 42 0.67 3.82 -11.16
C LEU A 42 1.64 4.99 -11.35
N ASP A 43 1.52 5.71 -12.46
CA ASP A 43 2.37 6.88 -12.72
C ASP A 43 2.02 8.06 -11.78
N ASN A 44 2.81 9.13 -11.82
CA ASN A 44 2.60 10.28 -10.93
C ASN A 44 1.28 11.02 -11.24
N ALA A 45 0.81 11.00 -12.48
CA ALA A 45 -0.48 11.59 -12.85
C ALA A 45 -1.66 10.80 -12.24
N THR A 46 -1.61 9.47 -12.35
CA THR A 46 -2.58 8.54 -11.76
C THR A 46 -2.57 8.65 -10.24
N MET A 47 -1.40 8.81 -9.61
CA MET A 47 -1.30 9.07 -8.16
C MET A 47 -1.94 10.39 -7.76
N ALA A 48 -1.74 11.46 -8.53
CA ALA A 48 -2.33 12.75 -8.23
C ALA A 48 -3.86 12.73 -8.38
N GLU A 49 -4.38 12.03 -9.40
CA GLU A 49 -5.81 11.91 -9.66
C GLU A 49 -6.55 11.03 -8.64
N HIS A 50 -5.93 9.91 -8.24
CA HIS A 50 -6.56 8.91 -7.38
C HIS A 50 -6.06 8.90 -5.93
N GLY A 51 -5.07 9.74 -5.60
CA GLY A 51 -4.57 9.94 -4.24
C GLY A 51 -5.50 10.83 -3.41
N PHE A 52 -4.92 11.60 -2.49
CA PHE A 52 -5.71 12.54 -1.70
C PHE A 52 -6.24 13.70 -2.54
N PRO A 53 -7.48 14.16 -2.31
CA PRO A 53 -8.03 15.31 -3.02
C PRO A 53 -7.13 16.54 -2.90
N GLY A 54 -6.84 17.16 -4.05
CA GLY A 54 -6.03 18.38 -4.14
C GLY A 54 -4.56 18.15 -4.46
N SER A 55 -4.08 16.91 -4.50
CA SER A 55 -2.73 16.59 -4.98
C SER A 55 -2.58 16.85 -6.49
N THR A 56 -1.44 17.40 -6.89
CA THR A 56 -1.07 17.63 -8.30
C THR A 56 0.08 16.73 -8.71
N THR A 57 0.21 16.43 -10.01
CA THR A 57 1.35 15.65 -10.54
C THR A 57 2.69 16.26 -10.15
N GLY A 58 2.82 17.59 -10.21
CA GLY A 58 4.06 18.28 -9.86
C GLY A 58 4.42 18.17 -8.37
N GLU A 59 3.44 18.11 -7.48
CA GLU A 59 3.68 17.84 -6.05
C GLU A 59 4.13 16.39 -5.82
N VAL A 60 3.55 15.42 -6.54
CA VAL A 60 3.99 14.02 -6.49
C VAL A 60 5.41 13.88 -7.05
N ASP A 61 5.72 14.52 -8.18
CA ASP A 61 7.06 14.53 -8.77
C ASP A 61 8.11 15.10 -7.81
N ALA A 62 7.76 16.18 -7.09
CA ALA A 62 8.65 16.85 -6.14
C ALA A 62 9.05 15.98 -4.94
N THR A 63 8.32 14.89 -4.68
CA THR A 63 8.70 13.89 -3.66
C THR A 63 9.90 13.04 -4.10
N GLY A 64 10.26 13.09 -5.38
CA GLY A 64 11.27 12.21 -5.98
C GLY A 64 10.75 10.83 -6.38
N ARG A 65 9.43 10.62 -6.33
CA ARG A 65 8.78 9.43 -6.89
C ARG A 65 8.93 9.42 -8.42
N ILE A 66 9.40 8.29 -8.95
CA ILE A 66 9.52 8.05 -10.39
C ILE A 66 8.21 7.46 -10.92
N THR A 67 7.80 6.32 -10.37
CA THR A 67 6.56 5.62 -10.76
C THR A 67 6.17 4.59 -9.70
N GLY A 68 5.14 3.80 -9.95
CA GLY A 68 4.81 2.62 -9.17
C GLY A 68 4.06 1.57 -9.97
N TYR A 69 3.82 0.43 -9.34
CA TYR A 69 3.00 -0.64 -9.88
C TYR A 69 2.10 -1.19 -8.78
N ILE A 70 0.83 -1.39 -9.08
CA ILE A 70 -0.18 -1.89 -8.15
C ILE A 70 -0.78 -3.17 -8.68
N ARG A 71 -0.93 -4.15 -7.79
CA ARG A 71 -1.87 -5.24 -7.99
C ARG A 71 -2.85 -5.29 -6.83
N GLU A 72 -4.13 -5.29 -7.18
CA GLU A 72 -5.26 -5.28 -6.27
C GLU A 72 -6.10 -6.53 -6.48
N TYR A 73 -6.68 -7.01 -5.39
CA TYR A 73 -7.46 -8.22 -5.29
C TYR A 73 -8.73 -7.93 -4.51
N ALA A 74 -9.87 -8.37 -5.01
CA ALA A 74 -11.15 -8.19 -4.34
C ALA A 74 -11.78 -9.54 -4.00
N THR A 75 -12.58 -9.56 -2.94
CA THR A 75 -13.46 -10.68 -2.63
C THR A 75 -14.40 -10.94 -3.82
N PRO A 76 -14.68 -12.20 -4.19
CA PRO A 76 -15.67 -12.51 -5.21
C PRO A 76 -17.12 -12.26 -4.73
N SER A 77 -17.31 -12.01 -3.44
CA SER A 77 -18.62 -11.76 -2.83
C SER A 77 -19.23 -10.44 -3.29
N SER A 78 -20.55 -10.40 -3.43
CA SER A 78 -21.25 -9.16 -3.72
C SER A 78 -21.26 -8.24 -2.48
N VAL A 79 -21.41 -6.93 -2.69
CA VAL A 79 -21.52 -5.95 -1.60
C VAL A 79 -22.72 -6.23 -0.68
N GLU A 80 -23.73 -6.96 -1.17
CA GLU A 80 -24.93 -7.32 -0.40
C GLU A 80 -24.70 -8.52 0.53
N ASP A 81 -23.68 -9.34 0.25
CA ASP A 81 -23.37 -10.57 0.98
C ASP A 81 -22.29 -10.39 2.05
N VAL A 82 -21.53 -9.29 1.99
CA VAL A 82 -20.45 -9.00 2.93
C VAL A 82 -20.99 -8.47 4.26
N VAL A 83 -20.45 -8.98 5.36
CA VAL A 83 -20.80 -8.58 6.72
C VAL A 83 -19.62 -7.93 7.43
N PRO A 84 -19.84 -7.16 8.52
CA PRO A 84 -18.75 -6.62 9.31
C PRO A 84 -17.73 -7.69 9.73
N GLY A 85 -16.45 -7.41 9.53
CA GLY A 85 -15.33 -8.33 9.73
C GLY A 85 -14.84 -9.02 8.45
N ASP A 86 -15.63 -9.01 7.36
CA ASP A 86 -15.19 -9.59 6.10
C ASP A 86 -14.11 -8.74 5.41
N ASN A 87 -13.05 -9.40 4.95
CA ASN A 87 -12.06 -8.76 4.09
C ASN A 87 -12.67 -8.53 2.70
N LEU A 88 -12.63 -7.29 2.23
CA LEU A 88 -13.20 -6.88 0.96
C LEU A 88 -12.15 -6.81 -0.15
N MET A 89 -10.95 -6.34 0.19
CA MET A 89 -9.92 -6.04 -0.78
C MET A 89 -8.53 -6.14 -0.16
N ALA A 90 -7.56 -6.53 -0.98
CA ALA A 90 -6.15 -6.48 -0.65
C ALA A 90 -5.39 -5.83 -1.82
N ALA A 91 -4.34 -5.07 -1.53
CA ALA A 91 -3.46 -4.57 -2.57
C ALA A 91 -2.00 -4.66 -2.14
N THR A 92 -1.15 -4.92 -3.12
CA THR A 92 0.30 -4.73 -2.99
C THR A 92 0.76 -3.71 -4.01
N VAL A 93 1.52 -2.72 -3.56
CA VAL A 93 2.07 -1.66 -4.40
C VAL A 93 3.58 -1.61 -4.19
N VAL A 94 4.31 -1.37 -5.28
CA VAL A 94 5.72 -1.02 -5.20
C VAL A 94 5.93 0.32 -5.90
N HIS A 95 6.51 1.27 -5.21
CA HIS A 95 6.92 2.55 -5.78
C HIS A 95 8.43 2.63 -5.92
N LEU A 96 8.87 3.27 -7.00
CA LEU A 96 10.26 3.56 -7.28
C LEU A 96 10.52 5.05 -7.03
N PHE A 97 11.51 5.36 -6.20
CA PHE A 97 12.00 6.70 -5.95
C PHE A 97 13.38 6.92 -6.57
N GLN A 98 13.80 8.18 -6.72
CA GLN A 98 15.15 8.51 -7.15
C GLN A 98 16.16 8.07 -6.07
N GLU A 99 15.88 8.41 -4.81
CA GLU A 99 16.78 8.24 -3.67
C GLU A 99 16.09 7.57 -2.47
N GLU A 100 16.90 6.90 -1.64
CA GLU A 100 16.42 6.20 -0.43
C GLU A 100 15.84 7.17 0.62
N ASP A 101 16.46 8.34 0.83
CA ASP A 101 15.99 9.33 1.81
C ASP A 101 14.59 9.87 1.48
N GLN A 102 14.22 9.87 0.18
CA GLN A 102 12.89 10.29 -0.27
C GLN A 102 11.82 9.27 0.15
N VAL A 103 12.15 7.98 0.21
CA VAL A 103 11.22 6.96 0.72
C VAL A 103 10.95 7.18 2.21
N SER A 104 11.99 7.44 3.00
CA SER A 104 11.82 7.75 4.43
C SER A 104 11.01 9.03 4.65
N LEU A 105 11.24 10.06 3.83
CA LEU A 105 10.42 11.28 3.87
C LEU A 105 8.95 11.02 3.49
N TRP A 106 8.69 10.15 2.52
CA TRP A 106 7.35 9.74 2.14
C TRP A 106 6.62 9.06 3.31
N ILE A 107 7.27 8.06 3.91
CA ILE A 107 6.74 7.30 5.06
C ILE A 107 6.41 8.25 6.21
N ALA A 108 7.33 9.16 6.55
CA ALA A 108 7.16 10.07 7.67
C ALA A 108 6.10 11.17 7.43
N ASN A 109 6.07 11.77 6.24
CA ASN A 109 5.35 13.03 6.01
C ASN A 109 4.09 12.90 5.14
N GLN A 110 4.14 12.02 4.14
CA GLN A 110 3.08 11.85 3.15
C GLN A 110 2.05 10.86 3.69
N PHE A 111 2.50 9.65 4.02
CA PHE A 111 1.62 8.57 4.44
C PHE A 111 0.92 8.87 5.78
N LEU A 112 1.66 9.05 6.87
CA LEU A 112 1.03 9.27 8.17
C LEU A 112 0.35 10.63 8.27
N GLY A 113 1.01 11.65 7.71
CA GLY A 113 0.57 13.04 7.81
C GLY A 113 -0.71 13.33 7.04
N GLU A 114 -0.87 12.83 5.82
CA GLU A 114 -2.04 13.16 5.00
C GLU A 114 -3.31 12.51 5.52
N PHE A 115 -3.26 11.24 5.90
CA PHE A 115 -4.42 10.55 6.50
C PHE A 115 -4.86 11.19 7.82
N GLN A 116 -3.92 11.54 8.71
CA GLN A 116 -4.26 12.24 9.95
C GLN A 116 -4.84 13.63 9.70
N ARG A 117 -4.31 14.38 8.72
CA ARG A 117 -4.83 15.70 8.32
C ARG A 117 -6.17 15.61 7.59
N ALA A 118 -6.52 14.45 7.04
CA ALA A 118 -7.75 14.20 6.30
C ALA A 118 -8.90 13.69 7.19
N VAL A 119 -8.64 13.34 8.45
CA VAL A 119 -9.69 12.98 9.42
C VAL A 119 -10.75 14.08 9.47
N ARG A 120 -12.01 13.68 9.29
CA ARG A 120 -13.22 14.52 9.21
C ARG A 120 -13.29 15.49 8.03
N LYS A 121 -12.38 15.43 7.07
CA LYS A 121 -12.53 16.13 5.79
C LYS A 121 -13.31 15.26 4.81
N ASP A 122 -14.16 15.90 4.01
CA ASP A 122 -14.82 15.24 2.88
C ASP A 122 -13.76 14.87 1.85
N LEU A 123 -13.65 13.57 1.54
CA LEU A 123 -12.73 13.05 0.52
C LEU A 123 -13.36 13.10 -0.88
N GLY A 124 -14.58 13.61 -0.99
CA GLY A 124 -15.42 13.51 -2.17
C GLY A 124 -16.19 12.19 -2.21
N ARG A 125 -17.21 12.13 -3.08
CA ARG A 125 -18.06 10.94 -3.31
C ARG A 125 -18.77 10.41 -2.05
N GLY A 126 -19.02 11.27 -1.05
CA GLY A 126 -19.69 10.90 0.20
C GLY A 126 -18.82 10.09 1.15
N GLN A 127 -17.50 10.08 0.94
CA GLN A 127 -16.55 9.38 1.81
C GLN A 127 -15.89 10.34 2.80
N GLN A 128 -15.75 9.90 4.05
CA GLN A 128 -15.08 10.67 5.09
C GLN A 128 -14.21 9.72 5.92
N ILE A 129 -12.95 10.08 6.14
CA ILE A 129 -12.13 9.40 7.15
C ILE A 129 -12.67 9.81 8.52
N VAL A 130 -13.25 8.87 9.26
CA VAL A 130 -13.75 9.11 10.62
C VAL A 130 -12.65 8.92 11.66
N LYS A 131 -11.65 8.09 11.36
CA LYS A 131 -10.56 7.71 12.26
C LYS A 131 -9.29 7.37 11.48
N ALA A 132 -8.13 7.77 11.98
CA ALA A 132 -6.82 7.38 11.44
C ALA A 132 -5.80 7.25 12.58
N GLU A 133 -5.31 6.05 12.83
CA GLU A 133 -4.42 5.74 13.96
C GLU A 133 -3.16 5.02 13.49
N PRO A 134 -1.96 5.50 13.89
CA PRO A 134 -0.74 4.76 13.64
C PRO A 134 -0.77 3.42 14.40
N ALA A 135 -0.21 2.40 13.78
CA ALA A 135 -0.01 1.08 14.37
C ALA A 135 1.45 0.65 14.20
N SER A 136 1.91 -0.24 15.09
CA SER A 136 3.26 -0.79 15.02
C SER A 136 3.25 -2.11 14.26
N VAL A 137 4.21 -2.28 13.35
CA VAL A 137 4.50 -3.54 12.67
C VAL A 137 5.92 -4.01 12.98
N LYS A 138 6.18 -5.31 12.78
CA LYS A 138 7.47 -5.94 13.08
C LYS A 138 7.84 -6.96 12.00
N GLY A 139 9.11 -7.34 11.98
CA GLY A 139 9.64 -8.39 11.10
C GLY A 139 10.25 -7.87 9.79
N PHE A 140 9.99 -6.60 9.44
CA PHE A 140 10.60 -5.95 8.27
C PHE A 140 12.10 -5.74 8.46
N SER A 141 12.82 -5.73 7.34
CA SER A 141 14.28 -5.62 7.29
C SER A 141 14.83 -4.21 7.52
N ASP A 142 13.98 -3.20 7.37
CA ASP A 142 14.28 -1.77 7.47
C ASP A 142 13.06 -0.99 8.07
N GLU A 143 12.97 0.31 7.82
CA GLU A 143 11.86 1.18 8.20
C GLU A 143 10.51 0.65 7.70
N ALA A 144 9.56 0.48 8.62
CA ALA A 144 8.19 0.10 8.33
C ALA A 144 7.23 0.77 9.33
N VAL A 145 6.08 1.22 8.82
CA VAL A 145 5.00 1.82 9.62
C VAL A 145 3.67 1.22 9.20
N ALA A 146 2.69 1.27 10.10
CA ALA A 146 1.33 0.94 9.75
C ALA A 146 0.37 2.05 10.15
N LEU A 147 -0.73 2.11 9.42
CA LEU A 147 -1.83 3.03 9.65
C LEU A 147 -3.14 2.26 9.52
N CYS A 148 -3.99 2.40 10.52
CA CYS A 148 -5.36 1.92 10.48
C CYS A 148 -6.30 3.10 10.35
N THR A 149 -7.15 3.08 9.34
CA THR A 149 -8.16 4.11 9.13
C THR A 149 -9.55 3.50 9.07
N VAL A 150 -10.55 4.27 9.49
CA VAL A 150 -11.96 3.92 9.31
C VAL A 150 -12.58 5.03 8.49
N GLN A 151 -13.34 4.65 7.47
CA GLN A 151 -13.98 5.54 6.53
C GLN A 151 -15.47 5.25 6.48
N SER A 152 -16.30 6.29 6.32
CA SER A 152 -17.69 6.11 5.94
C SER A 152 -17.82 5.95 4.43
N ALA A 153 -18.58 4.96 3.99
CA ALA A 153 -18.94 4.72 2.61
C ALA A 153 -20.46 4.49 2.48
N ALA A 154 -20.98 4.47 1.25
CA ALA A 154 -22.42 4.28 1.01
C ALA A 154 -22.96 2.95 1.57
N ALA A 155 -22.13 1.91 1.59
CA ALA A 155 -22.47 0.58 2.11
C ALA A 155 -22.30 0.44 3.63
N GLY A 156 -21.75 1.45 4.32
CA GLY A 156 -21.42 1.38 5.74
C GLY A 156 -20.00 1.85 6.04
N LEU A 157 -19.53 1.53 7.24
CA LEU A 157 -18.14 1.79 7.63
C LEU A 157 -17.21 0.76 7.00
N VAL A 158 -16.02 1.22 6.64
CA VAL A 158 -14.96 0.38 6.09
C VAL A 158 -13.67 0.72 6.80
N ALA A 159 -12.97 -0.31 7.27
CA ALA A 159 -11.66 -0.21 7.87
C ALA A 159 -10.58 -0.54 6.85
N SER A 160 -9.55 0.28 6.80
CA SER A 160 -8.39 0.11 5.94
C SER A 160 -7.14 0.04 6.78
N THR A 161 -6.38 -1.05 6.65
CA THR A 161 -5.07 -1.18 7.29
C THR A 161 -3.99 -1.19 6.23
N ILE A 162 -3.05 -0.26 6.37
CA ILE A 162 -2.01 0.00 5.38
C ILE A 162 -0.66 -0.14 6.06
N VAL A 163 0.28 -0.83 5.41
CA VAL A 163 1.65 -1.06 5.88
C VAL A 163 2.60 -0.57 4.79
N ASP A 164 3.35 0.48 5.12
CA ASP A 164 4.41 1.03 4.28
C ASP A 164 5.76 0.55 4.81
N PHE A 165 6.65 0.10 3.93
CA PHE A 165 8.00 -0.31 4.31
C PHE A 165 9.03 0.01 3.22
N ARG A 166 10.27 0.20 3.63
CA ARG A 166 11.36 0.65 2.77
C ARG A 166 12.31 -0.49 2.39
N ILE A 167 12.73 -0.51 1.12
CA ILE A 167 13.87 -1.30 0.65
C ILE A 167 14.75 -0.40 -0.23
N GLY A 168 15.75 0.26 0.37
CA GLY A 168 16.56 1.24 -0.34
C GLY A 168 15.68 2.35 -0.95
N ARG A 169 15.73 2.53 -2.27
CA ARG A 169 14.90 3.50 -3.00
C ARG A 169 13.50 2.99 -3.39
N LEU A 170 13.10 1.82 -2.91
CA LEU A 170 11.79 1.25 -3.14
C LEU A 170 10.92 1.41 -1.90
N LEU A 171 9.66 1.77 -2.12
CA LEU A 171 8.61 1.72 -1.10
C LEU A 171 7.68 0.56 -1.44
N GLY A 172 7.56 -0.40 -0.54
CA GLY A 172 6.52 -1.43 -0.58
C GLY A 172 5.32 -0.99 0.24
N VAL A 173 4.13 -1.23 -0.29
CA VAL A 173 2.85 -0.95 0.39
C VAL A 173 2.00 -2.20 0.36
N ALA A 174 1.53 -2.63 1.52
CA ALA A 174 0.50 -3.66 1.65
C ALA A 174 -0.74 -3.06 2.29
N TYR A 175 -1.90 -3.35 1.72
CA TYR A 175 -3.16 -2.71 2.08
C TYR A 175 -4.26 -3.75 2.17
N VAL A 176 -5.06 -3.72 3.25
CA VAL A 176 -6.22 -4.59 3.45
C VAL A 176 -7.43 -3.75 3.81
N VAL A 177 -8.56 -4.04 3.18
CA VAL A 177 -9.87 -3.43 3.44
C VAL A 177 -10.77 -4.45 4.08
N THR A 178 -11.41 -4.05 5.17
CA THR A 178 -12.35 -4.87 5.94
C THR A 178 -13.67 -4.13 6.09
N MET A 179 -14.79 -4.82 5.93
CA MET A 179 -16.11 -4.27 6.19
C MET A 179 -16.26 -3.97 7.69
N GLY A 180 -16.82 -2.82 8.04
CA GLY A 180 -16.98 -2.38 9.43
C GLY A 180 -15.80 -1.57 9.96
N GLU A 181 -15.56 -1.65 11.26
CA GLU A 181 -14.50 -0.90 11.97
C GLU A 181 -13.28 -1.77 12.33
N ASP A 182 -13.39 -3.09 12.12
CA ASP A 182 -12.39 -4.06 12.53
C ASP A 182 -11.12 -3.94 11.68
N GLN A 183 -9.99 -3.79 12.35
CA GLN A 183 -8.69 -3.58 11.71
C GLN A 183 -8.00 -4.91 11.46
N SER A 184 -7.57 -5.15 10.23
CA SER A 184 -6.88 -6.38 9.81
C SER A 184 -5.36 -6.22 9.86
N LEU A 185 -4.82 -5.76 10.99
CA LEU A 185 -3.38 -5.46 11.14
C LEU A 185 -2.48 -6.67 10.96
N ASP A 186 -2.81 -7.81 11.58
CA ASP A 186 -2.00 -9.02 11.46
C ASP A 186 -1.96 -9.54 10.01
N LEU A 187 -3.08 -9.42 9.31
CA LEU A 187 -3.21 -9.83 7.91
C LEU A 187 -2.44 -8.86 6.98
N ALA A 188 -2.58 -7.55 7.18
CA ALA A 188 -1.83 -6.54 6.44
C ALA A 188 -0.32 -6.65 6.67
N GLN A 189 0.11 -6.94 7.91
CA GLN A 189 1.52 -7.22 8.21
C GLN A 189 2.01 -8.48 7.49
N THR A 190 1.23 -9.55 7.51
CA THR A 190 1.56 -10.80 6.80
C THR A 190 1.70 -10.57 5.30
N LEU A 191 0.77 -9.81 4.71
CA LEU A 191 0.82 -9.41 3.30
C LEU A 191 2.07 -8.56 3.01
N GLY A 192 2.39 -7.60 3.87
CA GLY A 192 3.58 -6.75 3.77
C GLY A 192 4.88 -7.53 3.84
N LEU A 193 5.01 -8.48 4.77
CA LEU A 193 6.21 -9.32 4.88
C LEU A 193 6.40 -10.21 3.64
N ARG A 194 5.30 -10.79 3.11
CA ARG A 194 5.36 -11.56 1.85
C ARG A 194 5.77 -10.69 0.67
N LEU A 195 5.26 -9.46 0.61
CA LEU A 195 5.67 -8.49 -0.40
C LEU A 195 7.16 -8.12 -0.25
N GLU A 196 7.65 -7.87 0.96
CA GLU A 196 9.05 -7.58 1.23
C GLU A 196 9.95 -8.72 0.73
N GLU A 197 9.61 -9.97 1.07
CA GLU A 197 10.32 -11.15 0.60
C GLU A 197 10.35 -11.24 -0.93
N ARG A 198 9.22 -10.99 -1.61
CA ARG A 198 9.14 -10.98 -3.07
C ARG A 198 10.01 -9.89 -3.68
N MET A 199 9.93 -8.67 -3.15
CA MET A 199 10.76 -7.54 -3.59
C MET A 199 12.24 -7.85 -3.43
N ILE A 200 12.67 -8.40 -2.29
CA ILE A 200 14.06 -8.79 -2.04
C ILE A 200 14.53 -9.83 -3.06
N ARG A 201 13.71 -10.83 -3.40
CA ARG A 201 14.07 -11.83 -4.42
C ARG A 201 14.32 -11.19 -5.78
N VAL A 202 13.48 -10.24 -6.20
CA VAL A 202 13.69 -9.52 -7.46
C VAL A 202 14.95 -8.66 -7.39
N VAL A 203 15.16 -7.93 -6.30
CA VAL A 203 16.37 -7.11 -6.07
C VAL A 203 17.66 -7.93 -6.12
N LEU A 204 17.62 -9.17 -5.65
CA LEU A 204 18.77 -10.08 -5.66
C LEU A 204 18.90 -10.90 -6.96
N GLY A 205 17.99 -10.71 -7.93
CA GLY A 205 18.00 -11.45 -9.21
C GLY A 205 17.60 -12.93 -9.07
N ALA A 206 16.84 -13.27 -8.04
CA ALA A 206 16.40 -14.62 -7.70
C ALA A 206 14.90 -14.89 -8.00
N ALA A 207 14.27 -14.04 -8.82
CA ALA A 207 12.83 -14.02 -9.07
C ALA A 207 12.46 -14.26 -10.52
#